data_AF-A0A1B6AW63-F1
#
_entry.id   AF-A0A1B6AW63-F1
#
_cell.length_a   1.000
_cell.length_b   1.000
_cell.length_c   1.000
_cell.angle_alpha   90.00
_cell.angle_beta   90.00
_cell.angle_gamma   90.00
#
_symmetry.space_group_name_H-M   'P 1'
#
loop_
_entity.id
_entity.type
_entity.pdbx_description
1 polymer ?
#
loop_
_entity_poly.entity_id
_entity_poly.type
_entity_poly.pdbx_seq_one_letter_code
_entity_poly.pdbx_strand_id
1 'polypeptide(L)'
;MTDPSRLSADDAQDLKEIRVACPHLDAAARHIRDFATMLHQRHGALLPAWMDNVLADDLPALHSLIGGLRRDQEAVMAGLSSPWSSGQVEGTVTRIKLLKCKGYGRASLELLRRRILIRS
;
A
#
# COMPACT_ATOMS: atom_id res chain seq x y z
N MET A 1 5.00 6.01 -0.40
CA MET A 1 4.15 6.93 -1.20
C MET A 1 4.93 8.19 -1.46
N THR A 2 4.93 8.68 -2.70
CA THR A 2 5.56 9.96 -3.03
C THR A 2 4.80 11.07 -2.31
N ASP A 3 5.52 11.89 -1.54
CA ASP A 3 4.95 13.08 -0.92
C ASP A 3 4.55 14.08 -2.02
N PRO A 4 3.28 14.51 -2.08
CA PRO A 4 2.80 15.49 -3.07
C PRO A 4 3.61 16.80 -3.07
N SER A 5 4.27 17.14 -1.96
CA SER A 5 5.15 18.32 -1.86
C SER A 5 6.41 18.22 -2.73
N ARG A 6 6.71 17.02 -3.25
CA ARG A 6 7.89 16.73 -4.09
C ARG A 6 7.58 16.72 -5.59
N LEU A 7 6.35 17.07 -5.99
CA LEU A 7 5.97 17.19 -7.40
C LEU A 7 6.60 18.43 -8.03
N SER A 8 6.89 18.36 -9.33
CA SER A 8 7.22 19.56 -10.10
C SER A 8 6.00 20.49 -10.16
N ALA A 9 6.22 21.78 -10.46
CA ALA A 9 5.13 22.75 -10.58
C ALA A 9 4.12 22.34 -11.67
N ASP A 10 4.63 21.83 -12.80
CA ASP A 10 3.81 21.39 -13.93
C ASP A 10 2.98 20.14 -13.55
N ASP A 11 3.59 19.12 -12.94
CA ASP A 11 2.87 17.92 -12.49
C ASP A 11 1.81 18.25 -11.43
N ALA A 12 2.10 19.20 -10.53
CA ALA A 12 1.16 19.62 -9.50
C ALA A 12 -0.06 20.35 -10.10
N GLN A 13 0.16 21.13 -11.16
CA GLN A 13 -0.89 21.83 -11.88
C GLN A 13 -1.76 20.84 -12.67
N ASP A 14 -1.17 19.91 -13.41
CA ASP A 14 -1.89 18.87 -14.15
C ASP A 14 -2.74 18.01 -13.21
N LEU A 15 -2.17 17.60 -12.08
CA LEU A 15 -2.88 16.81 -11.07
C LEU A 15 -4.08 17.59 -10.49
N LYS A 16 -3.94 18.90 -10.31
CA LYS A 16 -5.03 19.76 -9.83
C LYS A 16 -6.16 19.82 -10.86
N GLU A 17 -5.83 20.02 -12.14
CA GLU A 17 -6.82 20.07 -13.22
C GLU A 17 -7.58 18.76 -13.37
N ILE A 18 -6.89 17.62 -13.32
CA ILE A 18 -7.51 16.28 -13.37
C ILE A 18 -8.49 16.07 -12.21
N ARG A 19 -8.14 16.52 -11.00
CA ARG A 19 -9.01 16.38 -9.82
C ARG A 19 -10.25 17.28 -9.91
N VAL A 20 -10.11 18.49 -10.43
CA VAL A 20 -11.26 19.37 -10.68
C VAL A 20 -12.19 18.78 -11.74
N ALA A 21 -11.63 18.19 -12.80
CA ALA A 21 -12.40 17.60 -13.89
C ALA A 21 -13.12 16.29 -13.50
N CYS A 22 -12.61 15.55 -12.51
CA CYS A 22 -13.16 14.25 -12.12
C CYS A 22 -13.35 14.13 -10.60
N PRO A 23 -14.57 14.38 -10.09
CA PRO A 23 -14.88 14.31 -8.65
C PRO A 23 -14.56 12.95 -8.01
N HIS A 24 -14.75 11.86 -8.74
CA HIS A 24 -14.41 10.51 -8.28
C HIS A 24 -12.90 10.35 -8.03
N LEU A 25 -12.06 10.90 -8.91
CA LEU A 25 -10.61 10.87 -8.73
C LEU A 25 -10.17 11.77 -7.58
N ASP A 26 -10.81 12.92 -7.38
CA ASP A 26 -10.52 13.78 -6.23
C ASP A 26 -10.86 13.08 -4.90
N ALA A 27 -12.06 12.49 -4.80
CA ALA A 27 -12.50 11.73 -3.64
C ALA A 27 -11.57 10.54 -3.35
N ALA A 28 -11.24 9.74 -4.37
CA ALA A 28 -10.30 8.63 -4.21
C ALA A 28 -8.92 9.12 -3.74
N ALA A 29 -8.41 10.20 -4.34
CA ALA A 29 -7.12 10.76 -3.95
C ALA A 29 -7.12 11.29 -2.52
N ARG A 30 -8.23 11.89 -2.05
CA ARG A 30 -8.42 12.33 -0.66
C ARG A 30 -8.36 11.14 0.30
N HIS A 31 -9.17 10.10 0.07
CA HIS A 31 -9.15 8.89 0.91
C HIS A 31 -7.78 8.22 0.99
N ILE A 32 -7.08 8.15 -0.15
CA ILE A 32 -5.72 7.60 -0.22
C ILE A 32 -4.73 8.44 0.61
N ARG A 33 -4.84 9.78 0.57
CA ARG A 33 -4.00 10.68 1.39
C ARG A 33 -4.32 10.56 2.88
N ASP A 34 -5.59 10.45 3.23
CA ASP A 34 -6.00 10.30 4.62
C ASP A 34 -5.49 8.98 5.20
N PHE A 35 -5.59 7.89 4.43
CA PHE A 35 -5.01 6.59 4.80
C PHE A 35 -3.49 6.65 4.93
N ALA A 36 -2.80 7.32 3.99
CA ALA A 36 -1.35 7.50 4.06
C ALA A 36 -0.95 8.27 5.31
N THR A 37 -1.66 9.34 5.66
CA THR A 37 -1.42 10.12 6.87
C THR A 37 -1.61 9.26 8.12
N MET A 38 -2.70 8.50 8.19
CA MET A 38 -2.97 7.54 9.26
C MET A 38 -1.85 6.50 9.41
N LEU A 39 -1.35 5.95 8.31
CA LEU A 39 -0.23 5.00 8.29
C LEU A 39 1.07 5.62 8.78
N HIS A 40 1.43 6.82 8.31
CA HIS A 40 2.68 7.48 8.72
C HIS A 40 2.65 7.95 10.18
N GLN A 41 1.51 8.45 10.65
CA GLN A 41 1.33 8.92 12.02
C GLN A 41 0.99 7.80 13.00
N ARG A 42 0.78 6.58 12.49
CA ARG A 42 0.44 5.37 13.25
C ARG A 42 -0.86 5.46 14.04
N HIS A 43 -1.86 6.11 13.47
CA HIS A 43 -3.16 6.34 14.10
C HIS A 43 -4.18 5.24 13.74
N GLY A 44 -3.86 3.96 13.99
CA GLY A 44 -4.71 2.84 13.59
C GLY A 44 -6.14 2.88 14.15
N ALA A 45 -6.37 3.55 15.28
CA ALA A 45 -7.70 3.76 15.86
C ALA A 45 -8.66 4.57 14.95
N LEU A 46 -8.15 5.33 13.98
CA LEU A 46 -8.95 6.09 13.01
C LEU A 46 -9.47 5.22 11.86
N LEU A 47 -9.01 3.97 11.74
CA LEU A 47 -9.34 3.09 10.62
C LEU A 47 -10.86 2.89 10.44
N PRO A 48 -11.68 2.61 11.49
CA PRO A 48 -13.11 2.40 11.30
C PRO A 48 -13.82 3.61 10.70
N ALA A 49 -13.57 4.81 11.24
CA ALA A 49 -14.15 6.05 10.74
C ALA A 49 -13.69 6.35 9.31
N TRP A 50 -12.42 6.09 8.98
CA TRP A 50 -11.94 6.21 7.60
C TRP A 50 -12.64 5.25 6.65
N MET A 51 -12.87 3.98 7.04
CA MET A 51 -13.59 3.01 6.22
C MET A 51 -15.04 3.46 5.95
N ASP A 52 -15.73 3.99 6.96
CA ASP A 52 -17.10 4.48 6.81
C ASP A 52 -17.16 5.70 5.87
N ASN A 53 -16.17 6.60 5.96
CA ASN A 53 -16.05 7.74 5.02
C ASN A 53 -15.81 7.29 3.57
N VAL A 54 -15.03 6.22 3.35
CA VAL A 54 -14.82 5.65 2.01
C VAL A 54 -16.11 5.04 1.46
N LEU A 55 -16.90 4.38 2.30
CA LEU A 55 -18.17 3.76 1.90
C LEU A 55 -19.28 4.79 1.60
N ALA A 56 -19.18 6.00 2.16
CA ALA A 56 -20.11 7.09 1.89
C ALA A 56 -19.96 7.69 0.48
N ASP A 57 -18.77 7.58 -0.12
CA ASP A 57 -18.50 8.04 -1.49
C ASP A 57 -18.73 6.89 -2.49
N ASP A 58 -19.19 7.22 -3.71
CA ASP A 58 -19.40 6.24 -4.80
C ASP A 58 -18.07 5.84 -5.46
N LEU A 59 -17.29 5.02 -4.75
CA LEU A 59 -15.97 4.53 -5.17
C LEU A 59 -15.91 3.00 -5.13
N PRO A 60 -16.53 2.29 -6.10
CA PRO A 60 -16.63 0.83 -6.08
C PRO A 60 -15.27 0.12 -5.96
N ALA A 61 -14.23 0.69 -6.57
CA ALA A 61 -12.86 0.16 -6.47
C ALA A 61 -12.31 0.19 -5.04
N LEU A 62 -12.65 1.21 -4.24
CA LEU A 62 -12.26 1.29 -2.83
C LEU A 62 -13.20 0.48 -1.92
N HIS A 63 -14.48 0.31 -2.26
CA HIS A 63 -15.39 -0.51 -1.47
C HIS A 63 -14.92 -1.97 -1.35
N SER A 64 -14.38 -2.54 -2.44
CA SER A 64 -13.77 -3.87 -2.40
C SER A 64 -12.58 -3.96 -1.44
N LEU A 65 -11.74 -2.91 -1.40
CA LEU A 65 -10.65 -2.79 -0.43
C LEU A 65 -11.20 -2.77 1.00
N ILE A 66 -12.25 -1.98 1.28
CA ILE A 66 -12.89 -1.94 2.60
C ILE A 66 -13.39 -3.32 3.01
N GLY A 67 -14.00 -4.07 2.09
CA GLY A 67 -14.42 -5.45 2.34
C GLY A 67 -13.27 -6.37 2.75
N GLY A 68 -12.07 -6.16 2.19
CA GLY A 68 -10.84 -6.83 2.62
C GLY A 68 -10.39 -6.41 4.01
N LEU A 69 -10.25 -5.10 4.24
CA LEU A 69 -9.78 -4.55 5.51
C LEU A 69 -10.69 -4.91 6.69
N ARG A 70 -12.01 -4.99 6.46
CA ARG A 70 -12.98 -5.35 7.50
C ARG A 70 -12.81 -6.79 7.99
N ARG A 71 -12.39 -7.72 7.13
CA ARG A 71 -12.12 -9.13 7.54
C ARG A 71 -10.95 -9.24 8.52
N ASP A 72 -9.93 -8.41 8.31
CA ASP A 72 -8.69 -8.42 9.09
C ASP A 72 -8.54 -7.15 9.93
N GLN A 73 -9.65 -6.52 10.35
CA GLN A 73 -9.65 -5.16 10.90
C GLN A 73 -8.72 -5.02 12.11
N GLU A 74 -8.76 -5.95 13.06
CA GLU A 74 -7.89 -5.93 14.23
C GLU A 74 -6.41 -5.98 13.85
N ALA A 75 -6.05 -6.86 12.92
CA ALA A 75 -4.69 -7.00 12.44
C ALA A 75 -4.23 -5.74 11.68
N VAL A 76 -5.10 -5.13 10.88
CA VAL A 76 -4.80 -3.88 10.17
C VAL A 76 -4.63 -2.72 11.15
N MET A 77 -5.52 -2.58 12.15
CA MET A 77 -5.38 -1.54 13.18
C MET A 77 -4.07 -1.70 13.97
N ALA A 78 -3.72 -2.93 14.34
CA ALA A 78 -2.45 -3.22 15.01
C ALA A 78 -1.24 -2.90 14.11
N GLY A 79 -1.30 -3.28 12.83
CA GLY A 79 -0.27 -2.96 11.83
C GLY A 79 -0.10 -1.46 11.63
N LEU A 80 -1.20 -0.72 11.55
CA LEU A 80 -1.19 0.74 11.45
C LEU A 80 -0.64 1.41 12.70
N SER A 81 -0.80 0.81 13.88
CA SER A 81 -0.33 1.41 15.15
C SER A 81 1.10 0.98 15.53
N SER A 82 1.64 -0.03 14.84
CA SER A 82 2.93 -0.64 15.15
C SER A 82 4.10 0.28 14.79
N PRO A 83 5.18 0.32 15.62
CA PRO A 83 6.41 0.99 15.24
C PRO A 83 7.22 0.23 14.18
N TRP A 84 6.91 -1.05 13.97
CA TRP A 84 7.65 -1.96 13.11
C TRP A 84 7.08 -1.95 11.68
N SER A 85 7.97 -1.98 10.68
CA SER A 85 7.58 -2.13 9.28
C SER A 85 7.99 -3.49 8.73
N SER A 86 7.25 -3.98 7.73
CA SER A 86 7.57 -5.20 6.98
C SER A 86 8.69 -5.01 5.95
N GLY A 87 9.27 -3.82 5.81
CA GLY A 87 10.15 -3.46 4.70
C GLY A 87 11.38 -4.37 4.54
N GLN A 88 12.03 -4.75 5.65
CA GLN A 88 13.18 -5.67 5.60
C GLN A 88 12.78 -7.08 5.16
N VAL A 89 11.63 -7.55 5.67
CA VAL A 89 11.07 -8.85 5.31
C VAL A 89 10.67 -8.86 3.84
N GLU A 90 10.01 -7.81 3.37
CA GLU A 90 9.61 -7.63 1.97
C GLU A 90 10.80 -7.54 1.02
N GLY A 91 11.88 -6.85 1.42
CA GLY A 91 13.13 -6.82 0.67
C GLY A 91 13.73 -8.22 0.50
N THR A 92 13.74 -9.00 1.58
CA THR A 92 14.20 -10.40 1.57
C THR A 92 13.32 -11.28 0.68
N VAL A 93 12.00 -11.18 0.82
CA VAL A 93 11.03 -11.89 -0.03
C VAL A 93 11.20 -11.52 -1.50
N THR A 94 11.40 -10.24 -1.81
CA THR A 94 11.62 -9.75 -3.18
C THR A 94 12.89 -10.34 -3.78
N ARG A 95 13.98 -10.36 -3.01
CA ARG A 95 15.24 -11.03 -3.42
C ARG A 95 15.02 -12.51 -3.72
N ILE A 96 14.30 -13.22 -2.86
CA ILE A 96 14.00 -14.65 -3.04
C ILE A 96 13.13 -14.88 -4.29
N LYS A 97 12.09 -14.07 -4.47
CA LYS A 97 11.22 -14.10 -5.67
C LYS A 97 12.03 -13.86 -6.93
N LEU A 98 12.95 -12.89 -6.94
CA LEU A 98 13.85 -12.63 -8.07
C LEU A 98 14.74 -13.84 -8.38
N LEU A 99 15.30 -14.49 -7.35
CA LEU A 99 16.14 -15.66 -7.52
C LEU A 99 15.39 -16.86 -8.12
N LYS A 100 14.15 -17.09 -7.66
CA LYS A 100 13.23 -18.08 -8.23
C LYS A 100 12.89 -17.74 -9.69
N CYS A 101 12.65 -16.46 -9.98
CA CYS A 101 12.34 -15.97 -11.33
C CYS A 101 13.53 -16.16 -12.29
N LYS A 102 14.77 -15.92 -11.84
CA LYS A 102 15.99 -16.21 -12.62
C LYS A 102 16.18 -17.70 -12.93
N GLY A 103 15.55 -18.59 -12.16
CA GLY A 103 15.47 -20.02 -12.45
C GLY A 103 14.25 -20.40 -13.28
N TYR A 104 13.55 -19.44 -13.89
CA TYR A 104 12.28 -19.62 -14.61
C TYR A 104 11.20 -20.36 -13.79
N GLY A 105 11.26 -20.27 -12.46
CA GLY A 105 10.39 -21.03 -11.55
C GLY A 105 10.63 -22.55 -11.55
N ARG A 106 11.67 -23.05 -12.21
CA ARG A 106 11.98 -24.48 -12.36
C ARG A 106 13.03 -25.01 -11.37
N ALA A 107 13.59 -24.15 -10.52
CA ALA A 107 14.54 -24.58 -9.50
C ALA A 107 13.85 -25.45 -8.43
N SER A 108 14.46 -26.59 -8.09
CA SER A 108 14.05 -27.39 -6.92
C SER A 108 14.25 -26.60 -5.62
N LEU A 109 13.55 -26.99 -4.55
CA LEU A 109 13.69 -26.35 -3.24
C LEU A 109 15.16 -26.38 -2.75
N GLU A 110 15.84 -27.50 -2.92
CA GLU A 110 17.26 -27.67 -2.60
C GLU A 110 18.15 -26.67 -3.37
N LEU A 111 17.94 -26.52 -4.68
CA LEU A 111 18.71 -25.58 -5.50
C LEU A 111 18.43 -24.13 -5.09
N LEU A 112 17.17 -23.79 -4.81
CA LEU A 112 16.80 -22.45 -4.34
C LEU A 112 17.43 -22.15 -2.98
N ARG A 113 17.38 -23.09 -2.04
CA ARG A 113 18.00 -22.98 -0.71
C ARG A 113 19.50 -22.70 -0.82
N ARG A 114 20.24 -23.50 -1.61
CA ARG A 114 21.68 -23.29 -1.84
C ARG A 114 21.96 -21.89 -2.40
N ARG A 115 21.19 -21.45 -3.39
CA ARG A 115 21.36 -20.12 -4.00
C ARG A 115 21.03 -18.96 -3.05
N ILE A 116 20.13 -19.15 -2.09
CA ILE A 116 19.84 -18.15 -1.04
C ILE A 116 21.02 -18.05 -0.06
N LEU A 117 21.54 -19.19 0.41
CA LEU A 117 22.59 -19.26 1.43
C LEU A 117 23.99 -18.87 0.92
N ILE A 118 24.27 -19.00 -0.38
CA ILE A 118 25.58 -18.60 -0.96
C ILE A 118 25.69 -17.07 -1.13
N ARG A 119 24.56 -16.35 -1.12
CA ARG A 119 24.49 -14.88 -1.28
C ARG A 119 24.16 -14.13 0.01
N SER A 120 24.31 -14.76 1.18
CA SER A 120 24.15 -14.14 2.50
C SER A 120 25.48 -13.66 3.05
#